data_AF-A0A2A4WZH1-F1
#
_entry.id   AF-A0A2A4WZH1-F1
#
_cell.length_a   1.000
_cell.length_b   1.000
_cell.length_c   1.000
_cell.angle_alpha   90.00
_cell.angle_beta   90.00
_cell.angle_gamma   90.00
#
_symmetry.space_group_name_H-M   'P 1'
#
loop_
_entity.id
_entity.type
_entity.pdbx_description
1 polymer ?
#
loop_
_entity_poly.entity_id
_entity_poly.type
_entity_poly.pdbx_seq_one_letter_code
_entity_poly.pdbx_strand_id
1 'polypeptide(L)'
;MIKKILISVVFLLLLVGGGLFFYLDSIVKSGIEVVGSSVLGTAVTVDSVSLSPLSGQGSISGLRVENPEGFDSQYAFELDSVLININVNSVFTDAAEIESIIIMQPIITYETKITSDNIRTLLDNLSEGGSASSDPEASDDSGQQIIIREFRMVDAQLNFVSAIVSAPITLADIEIRDIGAENGTASAANAVRVVLQELVTSILGADLPSLDELRESVEDRIQDGAQRVEEAVEDLGGRLRSILN
;
A
#
# COMPACT_ATOMS: atom_id res chain seq x y z
N MET A 1 -13.34 -45.65 -31.75
CA MET A 1 -13.56 -44.19 -31.93
C MET A 1 -13.42 -43.42 -30.62
N ILE A 2 -13.96 -43.92 -29.51
CA ILE A 2 -13.84 -43.31 -28.16
C ILE A 2 -12.38 -43.00 -27.76
N LYS A 3 -11.42 -43.91 -28.01
CA LYS A 3 -9.99 -43.67 -27.71
C LYS A 3 -9.41 -42.43 -28.43
N LYS A 4 -9.84 -42.13 -29.66
CA LYS A 4 -9.35 -40.97 -30.43
C LYS A 4 -9.97 -39.66 -29.92
N ILE A 5 -11.24 -39.70 -29.52
CA ILE A 5 -11.94 -38.57 -28.91
C ILE A 5 -11.31 -38.23 -27.55
N LEU A 6 -11.04 -39.24 -26.72
CA LEU A 6 -10.43 -39.05 -25.41
C LEU A 6 -9.02 -38.46 -25.51
N ILE A 7 -8.20 -38.95 -26.45
CA ILE A 7 -6.87 -38.36 -26.73
C ILE A 7 -6.98 -36.92 -27.22
N SER A 8 -7.94 -36.61 -28.10
CA SER A 8 -8.16 -35.24 -28.59
C SER A 8 -8.61 -34.28 -27.49
N VAL A 9 -9.46 -34.74 -26.56
CA VAL A 9 -9.92 -33.94 -25.42
C VAL A 9 -8.77 -33.70 -24.44
N VAL A 10 -7.98 -34.73 -24.13
CA VAL A 10 -6.79 -34.59 -23.27
C VAL A 10 -5.77 -33.64 -23.90
N PHE A 11 -5.53 -33.75 -25.21
CA PHE A 11 -4.64 -32.84 -25.93
C PHE A 11 -5.14 -31.39 -25.91
N LEU A 12 -6.44 -31.17 -26.09
CA LEU A 12 -7.04 -29.84 -25.97
C LEU A 12 -6.92 -29.28 -24.55
N LEU A 13 -7.18 -30.09 -23.51
CA LEU A 13 -7.00 -29.69 -22.12
C LEU A 13 -5.55 -29.36 -21.79
N LEU A 14 -4.58 -30.09 -22.37
CA LEU A 14 -3.16 -29.78 -22.22
C LEU A 14 -2.77 -28.48 -22.94
N LEU A 15 -3.33 -28.22 -24.13
CA LEU A 15 -3.09 -26.97 -24.84
C LEU A 15 -3.71 -25.76 -24.10
N VAL A 16 -4.93 -25.90 -23.59
CA VAL A 16 -5.61 -24.85 -22.83
C VAL A 16 -4.94 -24.64 -21.47
N GLY A 17 -4.69 -25.71 -20.72
CA GLY A 17 -4.02 -25.65 -19.41
C GLY A 17 -2.57 -25.16 -19.52
N GLY A 18 -1.83 -25.64 -20.54
CA GLY A 18 -0.49 -25.16 -20.84
C GLY A 18 -0.48 -23.70 -21.29
N GLY A 19 -1.46 -23.27 -22.09
CA GLY A 19 -1.61 -21.87 -22.49
C GLY A 19 -1.91 -20.95 -21.31
N LEU A 20 -2.88 -21.30 -20.46
CA LEU A 20 -3.24 -20.54 -19.25
C LEU A 20 -2.05 -20.41 -18.29
N PHE A 21 -1.23 -21.44 -18.17
CA PHE A 21 -0.02 -21.41 -17.34
C PHE A 21 0.96 -20.30 -17.76
N PHE A 22 1.10 -20.04 -19.07
CA PHE A 22 1.99 -18.96 -19.56
C PHE A 22 1.46 -17.55 -19.33
N TYR A 23 0.14 -17.39 -19.18
CA TYR A 23 -0.49 -16.07 -18.98
C TYR A 23 -0.89 -15.81 -17.53
N LEU A 24 -0.75 -16.77 -16.63
CA LEU A 24 -1.17 -16.66 -15.23
C LEU A 24 -0.58 -15.42 -14.55
N ASP A 25 0.74 -15.22 -14.67
CA ASP A 25 1.45 -14.09 -14.08
C ASP A 25 0.91 -12.74 -14.59
N SER A 26 0.65 -12.63 -15.90
CA SER A 26 0.09 -11.41 -16.49
C SER A 26 -1.37 -11.17 -16.09
N ILE A 27 -2.18 -12.23 -16.01
CA ILE A 27 -3.58 -12.15 -15.57
C ILE A 27 -3.64 -11.68 -14.11
N VAL A 28 -2.83 -12.26 -13.23
CA VAL A 28 -2.81 -11.87 -11.83
C VAL A 28 -2.27 -10.46 -11.65
N LYS A 29 -1.20 -10.09 -12.37
CA LYS A 29 -0.72 -8.70 -12.42
C LYS A 29 -1.85 -7.73 -12.76
N SER A 30 -2.53 -7.94 -13.90
CA SER A 30 -3.63 -7.07 -14.31
C SER A 30 -4.79 -7.08 -13.32
N GLY A 31 -5.09 -8.22 -12.69
CA GLY A 31 -6.09 -8.32 -11.64
C GLY A 31 -5.75 -7.45 -10.42
N ILE A 32 -4.50 -7.48 -9.97
CA ILE A 32 -4.01 -6.63 -8.86
C ILE A 32 -4.14 -5.15 -9.22
N GLU A 33 -3.68 -4.76 -10.42
CA GLU A 33 -3.74 -3.36 -10.86
C GLU A 33 -5.18 -2.86 -10.96
N VAL A 34 -6.08 -3.64 -11.57
CA VAL A 34 -7.50 -3.25 -11.75
C VAL A 34 -8.25 -3.22 -10.43
N VAL A 35 -8.20 -4.32 -9.65
CA VAL A 35 -8.95 -4.40 -8.39
C VAL A 35 -8.34 -3.44 -7.36
N GLY A 36 -7.02 -3.42 -7.23
CA GLY A 36 -6.32 -2.50 -6.33
C GLY A 36 -6.65 -1.04 -6.65
N SER A 37 -6.59 -0.65 -7.91
CA SER A 37 -6.89 0.75 -8.29
C SER A 37 -8.35 1.11 -8.04
N SER A 38 -9.27 0.20 -8.35
CA SER A 38 -10.70 0.40 -8.12
C SER A 38 -11.04 0.50 -6.63
N VAL A 39 -10.36 -0.28 -5.79
CA VAL A 39 -10.62 -0.39 -4.36
C VAL A 39 -10.00 0.77 -3.59
N LEU A 40 -8.80 1.22 -4.00
CA LEU A 40 -8.08 2.33 -3.36
C LEU A 40 -8.43 3.70 -3.94
N GLY A 41 -9.09 3.78 -5.09
CA GLY A 41 -9.47 5.03 -5.74
C GLY A 41 -8.28 5.81 -6.33
N THR A 42 -7.13 5.16 -6.51
CA THR A 42 -5.91 5.71 -7.09
C THR A 42 -5.15 4.62 -7.85
N ALA A 43 -4.17 4.96 -8.68
CA ALA A 43 -3.50 3.97 -9.50
C ALA A 43 -2.63 3.01 -8.66
N VAL A 44 -2.82 1.71 -8.92
CA VAL A 44 -1.97 0.63 -8.43
C VAL A 44 -1.25 0.00 -9.60
N THR A 45 0.07 -0.09 -9.51
CA THR A 45 0.93 -0.67 -10.55
C THR A 45 1.83 -1.75 -9.97
N VAL A 46 2.14 -2.75 -10.78
CA VAL A 46 3.04 -3.85 -10.41
C VAL A 46 4.03 -4.05 -11.54
N ASP A 47 5.32 -4.21 -11.25
CA ASP A 47 6.30 -4.48 -12.31
C ASP A 47 6.14 -5.91 -12.84
N SER A 48 6.13 -6.90 -11.94
CA SER A 48 5.96 -8.32 -12.29
C SER A 48 5.28 -9.14 -11.19
N VAL A 49 4.64 -10.23 -11.61
CA VAL A 49 4.15 -11.29 -10.73
C VAL A 49 4.82 -12.59 -11.17
N SER A 50 5.16 -13.46 -10.22
CA SER A 50 5.58 -14.83 -10.50
C SER A 50 4.80 -15.77 -9.60
N LEU A 51 4.11 -16.75 -10.18
CA LEU A 51 3.31 -17.72 -9.45
C LEU A 51 3.67 -19.15 -9.83
N SER A 52 3.81 -19.99 -8.81
CA SER A 52 3.98 -21.43 -8.95
C SER A 52 2.67 -22.13 -8.60
N PRO A 53 1.80 -22.44 -9.58
CA PRO A 53 0.49 -23.06 -9.30
C PRO A 53 0.60 -24.48 -8.72
N LEU A 54 1.77 -25.11 -8.80
CA LEU A 54 2.01 -26.42 -8.18
C LEU A 54 2.36 -26.31 -6.70
N SER A 55 3.11 -25.27 -6.31
CA SER A 55 3.58 -25.12 -4.93
C SER A 55 2.80 -24.09 -4.13
N GLY A 56 1.96 -23.27 -4.77
CA GLY A 56 1.22 -22.18 -4.12
C GLY A 56 2.06 -20.95 -3.82
N GLN A 57 3.38 -21.00 -4.07
CA GLN A 57 4.27 -19.88 -3.86
C GLN A 57 4.12 -18.83 -4.95
N GLY A 58 4.10 -17.56 -4.54
CA GLY A 58 4.05 -16.42 -5.41
C GLY A 58 4.93 -15.28 -4.93
N SER A 59 5.35 -14.43 -5.86
CA SER A 59 5.98 -13.15 -5.56
C SER A 59 5.43 -12.03 -6.42
N ILE A 60 5.23 -10.87 -5.83
CA ILE A 60 4.91 -9.62 -6.53
C ILE A 60 6.15 -8.74 -6.42
N SER A 61 6.56 -8.10 -7.52
CA SER A 61 7.69 -7.17 -7.53
C SER A 61 7.28 -5.79 -8.00
N GLY A 62 7.84 -4.76 -7.38
CA GLY A 62 7.61 -3.36 -7.77
C GLY A 62 6.16 -2.93 -7.64
N LEU A 63 5.51 -3.28 -6.53
CA LEU A 63 4.15 -2.81 -6.24
C LEU A 63 4.22 -1.34 -5.81
N ARG A 64 3.47 -0.49 -6.49
CA ARG A 64 3.36 0.95 -6.19
C ARG A 64 1.89 1.36 -6.16
N VAL A 65 1.54 2.16 -5.16
CA VAL A 65 0.24 2.80 -4.99
C VAL A 65 0.47 4.30 -5.07
N GLU A 66 -0.09 4.95 -6.08
CA GLU A 66 -0.06 6.40 -6.21
C GLU A 66 -0.76 7.06 -5.03
N ASN A 67 -0.40 8.31 -4.74
CA ASN A 67 -1.20 9.06 -3.76
C ASN A 67 -2.59 9.34 -4.30
N PRO A 68 -3.61 9.41 -3.43
CA PRO A 68 -4.92 9.90 -3.83
C PRO A 68 -4.83 11.38 -4.24
N GLU A 69 -5.84 11.87 -4.95
CA GLU A 69 -5.88 13.28 -5.36
C GLU A 69 -5.78 14.22 -4.17
N GLY A 70 -5.10 15.35 -4.37
CA GLY A 70 -4.95 16.37 -3.35
C GLY A 70 -3.81 16.12 -2.38
N PHE A 71 -2.81 15.32 -2.73
CA PHE A 71 -1.51 15.18 -2.05
C PHE A 71 -0.36 15.39 -3.04
N ASP A 72 0.80 15.84 -2.55
CA ASP A 72 1.90 16.34 -3.38
C ASP A 72 2.92 15.24 -3.72
N SER A 73 3.08 14.26 -2.83
CA SER A 73 4.00 13.13 -3.03
C SER A 73 3.47 12.18 -4.11
N GLN A 74 4.34 11.59 -4.93
CA GLN A 74 3.90 10.72 -6.03
C GLN A 74 3.23 9.43 -5.56
N TYR A 75 3.82 8.74 -4.58
CA TYR A 75 3.37 7.44 -4.11
C TYR A 75 3.04 7.46 -2.61
N ALA A 76 1.93 6.82 -2.25
CA ALA A 76 1.57 6.55 -0.85
C ALA A 76 2.29 5.31 -0.32
N PHE A 77 2.56 4.34 -1.20
CA PHE A 77 3.13 3.05 -0.83
C PHE A 77 3.94 2.46 -1.98
N GLU A 78 5.15 1.99 -1.68
CA GLU A 78 6.03 1.33 -2.63
C GLU A 78 6.77 0.17 -1.96
N LEU A 79 6.98 -0.92 -2.68
CA LEU A 79 7.86 -2.01 -2.23
C LEU A 79 8.54 -2.71 -3.40
N ASP A 80 9.68 -3.32 -3.09
CA ASP A 80 10.43 -4.12 -4.04
C ASP A 80 9.84 -5.52 -4.23
N SER A 81 9.46 -6.20 -3.14
CA SER A 81 8.91 -7.56 -3.22
C SER A 81 7.93 -7.93 -2.11
N VAL A 82 6.85 -8.63 -2.49
CA VAL A 82 5.92 -9.36 -1.60
C VAL A 82 6.10 -10.84 -1.84
N LEU A 83 6.16 -11.63 -0.77
CA LEU A 83 6.09 -13.09 -0.82
C LEU A 83 4.71 -13.57 -0.40
N ILE A 84 4.14 -14.49 -1.18
CA ILE A 84 2.80 -15.01 -0.97
C ILE A 84 2.86 -16.54 -0.98
N ASN A 85 2.16 -17.17 -0.05
CA ASN A 85 1.94 -18.61 -0.05
C ASN A 85 0.44 -18.88 -0.03
N ILE A 86 -0.05 -19.60 -1.04
CA ILE A 86 -1.47 -19.88 -1.27
C ILE A 86 -1.71 -21.38 -1.06
N ASN A 87 -2.77 -21.73 -0.34
CA ASN A 87 -3.26 -23.10 -0.32
C ASN A 87 -3.90 -23.41 -1.69
N VAL A 88 -3.16 -24.03 -2.61
CA VAL A 88 -3.62 -24.33 -3.99
C VAL A 88 -4.95 -25.08 -4.02
N ASN A 89 -5.22 -25.94 -3.04
CA ASN A 89 -6.46 -26.72 -2.99
C ASN A 89 -7.70 -25.84 -2.71
N SER A 90 -7.51 -24.72 -2.02
CA SER A 90 -8.57 -23.79 -1.65
C SER A 90 -9.02 -22.88 -2.81
N VAL A 91 -8.16 -22.68 -3.83
CA VAL A 91 -8.41 -21.76 -4.96
C VAL A 91 -9.66 -22.15 -5.75
N PHE A 92 -10.02 -23.44 -5.75
CA PHE A 92 -11.21 -23.97 -6.42
C PHE A 92 -12.43 -24.12 -5.49
N THR A 93 -12.34 -23.61 -4.27
CA THR A 93 -13.43 -23.61 -3.29
C THR A 93 -14.04 -22.22 -3.17
N ASP A 94 -15.13 -22.11 -2.40
CA ASP A 94 -15.82 -20.83 -2.17
C ASP A 94 -14.92 -19.81 -1.45
N ALA A 95 -13.91 -20.28 -0.71
CA ALA A 95 -12.92 -19.45 -0.02
C ALA A 95 -11.49 -19.82 -0.39
N ALA A 96 -10.80 -18.91 -1.08
CA ALA A 96 -9.36 -18.99 -1.27
C ALA A 96 -8.64 -18.70 0.04
N GLU A 97 -7.73 -19.59 0.41
CA GLU A 97 -6.91 -19.50 1.60
C GLU A 97 -5.47 -19.14 1.21
N ILE A 98 -5.03 -18.00 1.74
CA ILE A 98 -3.65 -17.52 1.66
C ILE A 98 -3.01 -17.84 3.00
N GLU A 99 -2.02 -18.73 2.99
CA GLU A 99 -1.31 -19.13 4.20
C GLU A 99 -0.45 -18.01 4.74
N SER A 100 0.24 -17.27 3.87
CA SER A 100 1.06 -16.15 4.32
C SER A 100 1.21 -15.07 3.25
N ILE A 101 1.17 -13.80 3.68
CA ILE A 101 1.63 -12.65 2.92
C ILE A 101 2.73 -11.96 3.73
N ILE A 102 3.92 -11.84 3.15
CA ILE A 102 5.07 -11.21 3.80
C ILE A 102 5.55 -10.07 2.92
N ILE A 103 5.52 -8.86 3.49
CA ILE A 103 6.02 -7.63 2.89
C ILE A 103 7.28 -7.24 3.65
N MET A 104 8.39 -7.06 2.93
CA MET A 104 9.67 -6.66 3.51
C MET A 104 10.03 -5.25 3.07
N GLN A 105 10.40 -4.42 4.05
CA GLN A 105 10.96 -3.08 3.85
C GLN A 105 10.13 -2.19 2.91
N PRO A 106 8.79 -2.11 3.06
CA PRO A 106 8.01 -1.18 2.25
C PRO A 106 8.37 0.25 2.62
N ILE A 107 8.25 1.13 1.64
CA ILE A 107 8.33 2.58 1.81
C ILE A 107 6.90 3.11 1.80
N ILE A 108 6.47 3.67 2.93
CA ILE A 108 5.15 4.29 3.11
C ILE A 108 5.36 5.79 3.20
N THR A 109 4.69 6.55 2.34
CA THR A 109 4.66 8.01 2.48
C THR A 109 3.39 8.39 3.20
N TYR A 110 3.52 8.98 4.39
CA TYR A 110 2.38 9.50 5.15
C TYR A 110 2.38 11.02 5.06
N GLU A 111 1.53 11.54 4.19
CA GLU A 111 1.38 12.96 3.92
C GLU A 111 0.17 13.53 4.65
N THR A 112 0.41 14.54 5.46
CA THR A 112 -0.60 15.21 6.28
C THR A 112 -0.85 16.64 5.81
N LYS A 113 -2.12 17.00 5.77
CA LYS A 113 -2.64 18.35 5.58
C LYS A 113 -3.37 18.80 6.84
N ILE A 114 -3.87 20.04 6.83
CA ILE A 114 -4.51 20.66 8.00
C ILE A 114 -5.69 19.82 8.54
N THR A 115 -6.45 19.18 7.66
CA THR A 115 -7.69 18.46 8.01
C THR A 115 -7.76 17.03 7.49
N SER A 116 -6.73 16.55 6.80
CA SER A 116 -6.75 15.26 6.12
C SER A 116 -5.34 14.68 6.01
N ASP A 117 -5.27 13.38 5.74
CA ASP A 117 -4.04 12.69 5.39
C ASP A 117 -4.31 11.63 4.32
N ASN A 118 -3.27 11.27 3.59
CA ASN A 118 -3.39 10.39 2.43
C ASN A 118 -3.79 8.96 2.79
N ILE A 119 -3.28 8.40 3.89
CA ILE A 119 -3.56 7.01 4.28
C ILE A 119 -5.00 6.84 4.76
N ARG A 120 -5.55 7.79 5.53
CA ARG A 120 -6.98 7.81 5.87
C ARG A 120 -7.84 8.06 4.65
N THR A 121 -7.40 8.89 3.70
CA THR A 121 -8.11 9.08 2.43
C THR A 121 -8.20 7.77 1.64
N LEU A 122 -7.13 6.98 1.57
CA LEU A 122 -7.16 5.63 0.99
C LEU A 122 -8.12 4.70 1.74
N LEU A 123 -8.15 4.79 3.08
CA LEU A 123 -9.07 4.03 3.91
C LEU A 123 -10.54 4.42 3.66
N ASP A 124 -10.80 5.70 3.43
CA ASP A 124 -12.15 6.23 3.17
C ASP A 124 -12.65 5.82 1.78
N ASN A 125 -11.78 5.82 0.77
CA ASN A 125 -12.09 5.35 -0.60
C ASN A 125 -12.62 3.90 -0.62
N LEU A 126 -12.13 3.05 0.29
CA LEU A 126 -12.64 1.67 0.45
C LEU A 126 -14.11 1.61 0.85
N SER A 127 -14.61 2.64 1.54
CA SER A 127 -15.99 2.73 2.01
C SER A 127 -16.94 3.25 0.92
N GLU A 128 -16.44 4.10 0.02
CA GLU A 128 -17.21 4.66 -1.09
C GLU A 128 -17.21 3.75 -2.34
N GLY A 129 -16.13 3.00 -2.57
CA GLY A 129 -15.99 2.05 -3.68
C GLY A 129 -16.99 0.87 -3.66
N GLY A 130 -17.71 0.68 -2.55
CA GLY A 130 -18.84 -0.26 -2.45
C GLY A 130 -20.17 0.26 -3.01
N SER A 131 -20.25 1.53 -3.45
CA SER A 131 -21.49 2.17 -3.90
C SER A 131 -21.58 2.43 -5.41
N ALA A 132 -20.63 1.95 -6.21
CA ALA A 132 -20.66 2.13 -7.68
C ALA A 132 -21.53 1.09 -8.42
N SER A 133 -22.56 0.54 -7.78
CA SER A 133 -23.63 -0.23 -8.43
C SER A 133 -24.94 -0.04 -7.67
N SER A 134 -25.63 1.06 -7.97
CA SER A 134 -27.02 1.28 -7.59
C SER A 134 -27.95 0.41 -8.45
N ASP A 135 -27.85 -0.91 -8.32
CA ASP A 135 -28.88 -1.84 -8.77
C ASP A 135 -29.23 -2.79 -7.60
N PRO A 136 -30.42 -2.67 -6.97
CA PRO A 136 -30.79 -3.44 -5.78
C PRO A 136 -30.98 -4.95 -6.02
N GLU A 137 -30.82 -5.44 -7.26
CA GLU A 137 -30.91 -6.88 -7.59
C GLU A 137 -29.54 -7.55 -7.86
N ALA A 138 -28.42 -6.86 -7.62
CA ALA A 138 -27.07 -7.43 -7.73
C ALA A 138 -26.39 -7.70 -6.37
N SER A 139 -27.19 -7.97 -5.33
CA SER A 139 -26.68 -8.47 -4.04
C SER A 139 -26.55 -10.00 -4.09
N ASP A 140 -25.70 -10.50 -4.99
CA ASP A 140 -25.17 -11.85 -4.91
C ASP A 140 -23.65 -11.74 -4.85
N ASP A 141 -23.12 -12.18 -3.72
CA ASP A 141 -21.75 -12.09 -3.23
C ASP A 141 -20.82 -12.95 -4.11
N SER A 142 -20.63 -12.56 -5.38
CA SER A 142 -19.91 -13.34 -6.40
C SER A 142 -18.39 -13.08 -6.41
N GLY A 143 -17.86 -12.38 -5.41
CA GLY A 143 -16.42 -12.25 -5.21
C GLY A 143 -15.91 -13.49 -4.49
N GLN A 144 -14.85 -14.11 -5.02
CA GLN A 144 -14.17 -15.22 -4.32
C GLN A 144 -13.79 -14.76 -2.91
N GLN A 145 -14.24 -15.50 -1.90
CA GLN A 145 -13.93 -15.18 -0.51
C GLN A 145 -12.44 -15.43 -0.27
N ILE A 146 -11.81 -14.61 0.57
CA ILE A 146 -10.39 -14.74 0.88
C ILE A 146 -10.23 -14.88 2.38
N ILE A 147 -9.38 -15.83 2.79
CA ILE A 147 -8.91 -15.99 4.16
C ILE A 147 -7.39 -15.85 4.14
N ILE A 148 -6.84 -14.91 4.90
CA ILE A 148 -5.39 -14.75 5.05
C ILE A 148 -5.00 -15.19 6.45
N ARG A 149 -4.26 -16.29 6.56
CA ARG A 149 -3.85 -16.85 7.85
C ARG A 149 -2.82 -15.98 8.55
N GLU A 150 -1.85 -15.50 7.78
CA GLU A 150 -0.77 -14.68 8.31
C GLU A 150 -0.45 -13.54 7.33
N PHE A 151 -0.50 -12.31 7.84
CA PHE A 151 0.00 -11.12 7.16
C PHE A 151 1.12 -10.53 8.02
N ARG A 152 2.27 -10.27 7.40
CA ARG A 152 3.41 -9.61 8.06
C ARG A 152 3.95 -8.49 7.19
N MET A 153 4.14 -7.33 7.78
CA MET A 153 4.89 -6.21 7.22
C MET A 153 6.08 -5.93 8.13
N VAL A 154 7.29 -6.10 7.60
CA VAL A 154 8.54 -6.12 8.38
C VAL A 154 9.45 -4.99 7.93
N ASP A 155 10.10 -4.32 8.88
CA ASP A 155 11.08 -3.25 8.66
C ASP A 155 10.55 -2.08 7.78
N ALA A 156 9.29 -1.71 8.00
CA ALA A 156 8.64 -0.64 7.22
C ALA A 156 9.26 0.74 7.47
N GLN A 157 9.54 1.46 6.38
CA GLN A 157 10.05 2.83 6.40
C GLN A 157 8.92 3.80 6.12
N LEU A 158 8.67 4.72 7.06
CA LEU A 158 7.68 5.77 6.94
C LEU A 158 8.35 7.09 6.57
N ASN A 159 8.06 7.63 5.41
CA ASN A 159 8.35 9.01 5.06
C ASN A 159 7.18 9.89 5.54
N PHE A 160 7.34 10.51 6.71
CA PHE A 160 6.39 11.51 7.16
C PHE A 160 6.56 12.80 6.36
N VAL A 161 5.47 13.32 5.81
CA VAL A 161 5.43 14.56 5.04
C VAL A 161 4.31 15.44 5.58
N SER A 162 4.63 16.72 5.80
CA SER A 162 3.66 17.75 6.18
C SER A 162 4.00 19.04 5.43
N ALA A 163 3.18 20.08 5.59
CA ALA A 163 3.46 21.39 5.02
C ALA A 163 4.77 22.04 5.50
N ILE A 164 5.34 21.57 6.62
CA ILE A 164 6.46 22.23 7.31
C ILE A 164 7.70 21.33 7.36
N VAL A 165 7.52 20.03 7.57
CA VAL A 165 8.61 19.06 7.79
C VAL A 165 8.41 17.81 6.95
N SER A 166 9.52 17.21 6.55
CA SER A 166 9.58 15.80 6.17
C SER A 166 10.63 15.06 7.00
N ALA A 167 10.31 13.84 7.43
CA ALA A 167 11.21 13.04 8.26
C ALA A 167 11.01 11.53 8.01
N PRO A 168 12.11 10.75 7.91
CA PRO A 168 12.01 9.30 7.91
C PRO A 168 11.77 8.79 9.35
N ILE A 169 10.83 7.86 9.50
CA ILE A 169 10.43 7.23 10.76
C ILE A 169 10.40 5.72 10.54
N THR A 170 10.93 4.95 11.48
CA THR A 170 10.81 3.49 11.45
C THR A 170 9.50 3.07 12.10
N LEU A 171 8.72 2.24 11.42
CA LEU A 171 7.50 1.67 11.98
C LEU A 171 7.80 0.34 12.68
N ALA A 172 7.00 0.01 13.68
CA ALA A 172 7.00 -1.34 14.24
C ALA A 172 6.47 -2.34 13.20
N ASP A 173 6.95 -3.57 13.27
CA ASP A 173 6.43 -4.68 12.46
C ASP A 173 4.92 -4.84 12.70
N ILE A 174 4.18 -5.02 11.60
CA ILE A 174 2.74 -5.28 11.63
C ILE A 174 2.53 -6.77 11.40
N GLU A 175 1.82 -7.42 12.34
CA GLU A 175 1.45 -8.82 12.23
C GLU A 175 -0.06 -8.98 12.46
N ILE A 176 -0.76 -9.50 11.47
CA ILE A 176 -2.20 -9.74 11.52
C ILE A 176 -2.44 -11.22 11.22
N ARG A 177 -3.31 -11.85 12.02
CA ARG A 177 -3.67 -13.26 11.85
C ARG A 177 -5.14 -13.40 11.50
N ASP A 178 -5.42 -14.41 10.68
CA ASP A 178 -6.78 -14.87 10.38
C ASP A 178 -7.72 -13.77 9.83
N ILE A 179 -7.22 -12.95 8.89
CA ILE A 179 -8.03 -11.95 8.18
C ILE A 179 -9.12 -12.69 7.40
N GLY A 180 -10.38 -12.36 7.67
CA GLY A 180 -11.56 -12.95 7.02
C GLY A 180 -12.08 -14.24 7.64
N ALA A 181 -11.45 -14.76 8.72
CA ALA A 181 -11.87 -16.01 9.34
C ALA A 181 -13.14 -15.89 10.21
N GLU A 182 -13.35 -14.76 10.88
CA GLU A 182 -14.41 -14.64 11.90
C GLU A 182 -15.83 -14.55 11.34
N ASN A 183 -16.00 -14.10 10.10
CA ASN A 183 -17.31 -13.99 9.42
C ASN A 183 -17.45 -14.93 8.22
N GLY A 184 -16.44 -15.75 7.95
CA GLY A 184 -16.38 -16.62 6.77
C GLY A 184 -16.27 -15.88 5.42
N THR A 185 -16.19 -14.55 5.42
CA THR A 185 -16.28 -13.73 4.20
C THR A 185 -15.42 -12.45 4.32
N ALA A 186 -14.15 -12.49 3.91
CA ALA A 186 -13.46 -11.26 3.53
C ALA A 186 -13.41 -11.15 2.01
N SER A 187 -13.99 -10.08 1.47
CA SER A 187 -13.64 -9.61 0.15
C SER A 187 -12.22 -9.05 0.16
N ALA A 188 -11.59 -8.96 -1.02
CA ALA A 188 -10.28 -8.32 -1.16
C ALA A 188 -10.27 -6.89 -0.55
N ALA A 189 -11.36 -6.14 -0.73
CA ALA A 189 -11.51 -4.80 -0.15
C ALA A 189 -11.53 -4.83 1.39
N ASN A 190 -12.19 -5.83 2.01
CA ASN A 190 -12.17 -5.98 3.46
C ASN A 190 -10.78 -6.35 3.99
N ALA A 191 -10.04 -7.20 3.29
CA ALA A 191 -8.66 -7.53 3.67
C ALA A 191 -7.75 -6.30 3.61
N VAL A 192 -7.83 -5.51 2.53
CA VAL A 192 -7.08 -4.24 2.40
C VAL A 192 -7.48 -3.26 3.50
N ARG A 193 -8.77 -3.16 3.84
CA ARG A 193 -9.25 -2.31 4.95
C ARG A 193 -8.60 -2.68 6.27
N VAL A 194 -8.57 -3.97 6.62
CA VAL A 194 -7.95 -4.44 7.87
C VAL A 194 -6.47 -4.08 7.91
N VAL A 195 -5.73 -4.29 6.82
CA VAL A 195 -4.31 -3.93 6.73
C VAL A 195 -4.09 -2.43 6.86
N LEU A 196 -4.89 -1.59 6.18
CA LEU A 196 -4.77 -0.14 6.27
C LEU A 196 -5.13 0.40 7.67
N GLN A 197 -6.11 -0.19 8.35
CA GLN A 197 -6.44 0.17 9.73
C GLN A 197 -5.30 -0.12 10.71
N GLU A 198 -4.65 -1.28 10.55
CA GLU A 198 -3.48 -1.63 11.36
C GLU A 198 -2.29 -0.72 11.03
N LEU A 199 -2.10 -0.37 9.75
CA LEU A 199 -1.10 0.62 9.35
C LEU A 199 -1.35 1.99 9.98
N VAL A 200 -2.59 2.49 9.98
CA VAL A 200 -2.95 3.75 10.65
C VAL A 200 -2.65 3.66 12.15
N THR A 201 -2.95 2.53 12.78
CA THR A 201 -2.67 2.29 14.21
C THR A 201 -1.16 2.31 14.49
N SER A 202 -0.36 1.64 13.64
CA SER A 202 1.10 1.63 13.74
C SER A 202 1.71 3.04 13.54
N ILE A 203 1.22 3.80 12.56
CA ILE A 203 1.63 5.20 12.34
C ILE A 203 1.30 6.09 13.54
N LEU A 204 0.10 5.93 14.13
CA LEU A 204 -0.31 6.69 15.32
C LEU A 204 0.46 6.29 16.58
N GLY A 205 0.93 5.05 16.64
CA GLY A 205 1.78 4.54 17.72
C GLY A 205 3.26 4.89 17.57
N ALA A 206 3.68 5.36 16.39
CA ALA A 206 5.03 5.86 16.18
C ALA A 206 5.19 7.23 16.88
N ASP A 207 6.40 7.51 17.38
CA ASP A 207 6.78 8.84 17.89
C ASP A 207 6.87 9.82 16.70
N LEU A 208 5.72 10.25 16.21
CA LEU A 208 5.63 11.32 15.22
C LEU A 208 6.09 12.62 15.89
N PRO A 209 6.91 13.44 15.22
CA PRO A 209 7.35 14.71 15.78
C PRO A 209 6.12 15.54 16.15
N SER A 210 6.04 15.92 17.42
CA SER A 210 4.85 16.59 17.94
C SER A 210 4.71 17.99 17.33
N LEU A 211 3.48 18.49 17.21
CA LEU A 211 3.23 19.86 16.76
C LEU A 211 4.00 20.91 17.59
N ASP A 212 4.28 20.61 18.86
CA ASP A 212 5.03 21.49 19.76
C ASP A 212 6.54 21.45 19.45
N GLU A 213 7.14 20.28 19.25
CA GLU A 213 8.54 20.16 18.79
C GLU A 213 8.73 20.79 17.39
N LEU A 214 7.71 20.70 16.54
CA LEU A 214 7.72 21.34 15.23
C LEU A 214 7.63 22.87 15.34
N ARG A 215 6.80 23.40 16.25
CA ARG A 215 6.75 24.83 16.53
C ARG A 215 8.07 25.35 17.07
N GLU A 216 8.67 24.64 18.02
CA GLU A 216 9.95 25.01 18.62
C GLU A 216 11.05 25.03 17.55
N SER A 217 11.14 24.00 16.70
CA SER A 217 12.11 23.97 15.61
C SER A 217 11.95 25.09 14.57
N VAL A 218 10.72 25.57 14.33
CA VAL A 218 10.45 26.71 13.44
C VAL A 218 10.80 28.03 14.12
N GLU A 219 10.44 28.20 15.40
CA GLU A 219 10.79 29.37 16.19
C GLU A 219 12.30 29.53 16.32
N ASP A 220 13.02 28.44 16.58
CA ASP A 220 14.48 28.42 16.63
C ASP A 220 15.07 28.89 15.29
N ARG A 221 14.61 28.35 14.16
CA ARG A 221 15.09 28.75 12.83
C ARG A 221 14.79 30.22 12.50
N ILE A 222 13.67 30.76 12.97
CA ILE A 222 13.30 32.17 12.80
C ILE A 222 14.21 33.06 13.65
N GLN A 223 14.48 32.69 14.90
CA GLN A 223 15.40 33.43 15.77
C GLN A 223 16.83 33.41 15.23
N ASP A 224 17.30 32.24 14.78
CA ASP A 224 18.59 32.06 14.12
C ASP A 224 18.73 32.92 12.85
N GLY A 225 17.67 32.99 12.06
CA GLY A 225 17.61 33.84 10.87
C GLY A 225 17.66 35.32 11.23
N ALA A 226 16.92 35.74 12.25
CA ALA A 226 16.89 37.12 12.74
C ALA A 226 18.25 37.56 13.29
N GLN A 227 18.91 36.74 14.10
CA GLN A 227 20.25 37.02 14.64
C GLN A 227 21.29 37.18 13.54
N ARG A 228 21.30 36.29 12.53
CA ARG A 228 22.23 36.40 11.39
C ARG A 228 22.03 37.70 10.60
N VAL A 229 20.79 38.16 10.46
CA VAL A 229 20.47 39.44 9.80
C VAL A 229 20.96 40.61 10.64
N GLU A 230 20.76 40.56 11.96
CA GLU A 230 21.20 41.61 12.89
C GLU A 230 22.73 41.73 12.91
N GLU A 231 23.44 40.61 13.01
CA GLU A 231 24.92 40.57 12.92
C GLU A 231 25.42 41.12 11.58
N ALA A 232 24.77 40.77 10.47
CA ALA A 232 25.15 41.30 9.16
C ALA A 232 24.91 42.82 9.06
N VAL A 233 23.85 43.34 9.67
CA VAL A 233 23.56 44.78 9.72
C VAL A 233 24.55 45.52 10.62
N GLU A 234 24.93 44.93 11.77
CA GLU A 234 25.96 45.49 12.65
C GLU A 234 27.35 45.50 12.01
N ASP A 235 27.77 44.43 11.32
CA ASP A 235 29.06 44.40 10.61
C ASP A 235 29.11 45.48 9.51
N LEU A 236 28.03 45.62 8.74
CA LEU A 236 27.92 46.67 7.72
C LEU A 236 27.91 48.08 8.34
N GLY A 237 27.19 48.28 9.44
CA GLY A 237 27.15 49.55 10.16
C GLY A 237 28.51 49.93 10.78
N GLY A 238 29.22 48.95 11.33
CA GLY A 238 30.57 49.10 11.87
C GLY A 238 31.59 49.47 10.80
N ARG A 239 31.53 48.80 9.64
CA ARG A 239 32.36 49.14 8.47
C ARG A 239 32.09 50.54 7.97
N LEU A 240 30.83 50.97 7.85
CA LEU A 240 30.48 52.32 7.41
C LEU A 240 30.98 53.42 8.37
N ARG A 241 30.89 53.21 9.69
CA ARG A 241 31.45 54.13 10.69
C ARG A 241 32.98 54.21 10.63
N SER A 242 33.66 53.10 10.31
CA SER A 242 35.11 53.07 10.16
C SER A 242 35.62 53.82 8.92
N ILE A 243 34.79 54.07 7.91
CA ILE A 243 35.19 54.78 6.67
C ILE A 243 34.97 56.30 6.81
N LEU A 244 34.13 56.72 7.77
CA LEU A 244 33.73 58.12 7.99
C LEU A 244 34.57 58.85 9.06
N ASN A 245 35.52 58.17 9.69
CA ASN A 245 36.39 58.69 10.76
C ASN A 245 37.85 58.49 10.38
#